data_AF-V5GE97-F1
#
_entry.id   AF-V5GE97-F1
#
_cell.length_a   1.000
_cell.length_b   1.000
_cell.length_c   1.000
_cell.angle_alpha   90.00
_cell.angle_beta   90.00
_cell.angle_gamma   90.00
#
_symmetry.space_group_name_H-M   'P 1'
#
loop_
_entity.id
_entity.type
_entity.pdbx_description
1 polymer ?
#
loop_
_entity_poly.entity_id
_entity_poly.type
_entity_poly.pdbx_seq_one_letter_code
_entity_poly.pdbx_strand_id
1 'polypeptide(L)'
;DSINECNSNPCSHPEAICQDKIGDYACYCPPKHVGKNCEVYDRTSSGGLGRPVKPQQDFSSFYARDLEKQRQQCIRNNCPLKRGNMRCDEECNTYACDFDGNDCSLGINPWANCTAP
;
A
#
# COMPACT_ATOMS: atom_id res chain seq x y z
N ASP A 1 -6.20 2.97 37.42
CA ASP A 1 -4.94 2.97 36.66
C ASP A 1 -4.28 4.33 36.82
N SER A 2 -2.95 4.39 36.89
CA SER A 2 -2.16 5.61 37.15
C SER A 2 -0.97 5.78 36.21
N ILE A 3 -0.79 4.87 35.26
CA ILE A 3 0.21 4.99 34.19
C ILE A 3 -0.41 5.86 33.10
N ASN A 4 0.38 6.73 32.48
CA ASN A 4 -0.04 7.48 31.30
C ASN A 4 0.62 6.85 30.07
N GLU A 5 -0.17 6.17 29.24
CA GLU A 5 0.27 5.41 28.08
C GLU A 5 0.80 6.32 26.95
N CYS A 6 0.46 7.61 26.95
CA CYS A 6 0.98 8.58 25.99
C CYS A 6 2.44 8.98 26.24
N ASN A 7 3.00 8.72 27.44
CA ASN A 7 4.40 9.08 27.75
C ASN A 7 5.42 8.37 26.85
N SER A 8 5.07 7.22 26.28
CA SER A 8 5.91 6.50 25.33
C SER A 8 5.87 7.09 23.91
N ASN A 9 5.14 8.18 23.68
CA ASN A 9 4.89 8.80 22.37
C ASN A 9 4.43 7.78 21.32
N PRO A 10 3.32 7.06 21.57
CA PRO A 10 2.92 5.97 20.69
C PRO A 10 2.38 6.45 19.33
N CYS A 11 1.83 7.67 19.23
CA CYS A 11 1.26 8.16 17.97
C CYS A 11 2.36 8.59 16.99
N SER A 12 2.28 8.07 15.77
CA SER A 12 3.14 8.47 14.66
C SER A 12 2.72 9.86 14.19
N HIS A 13 3.71 10.65 13.79
CA HIS A 13 3.58 12.04 13.30
C HIS A 13 3.42 13.09 14.41
N PRO A 14 4.11 14.23 14.29
CA PRO A 14 4.06 15.30 15.28
C PRO A 14 2.69 15.99 15.35
N GLU A 15 1.88 15.92 14.28
CA GLU A 15 0.53 16.48 14.26
C GLU A 15 -0.52 15.57 14.91
N ALA A 16 -0.16 14.33 15.27
CA ALA A 16 -1.08 13.41 15.92
C ALA A 16 -1.22 13.73 17.42
N ILE A 17 -2.45 13.67 17.93
CA ILE A 17 -2.75 13.95 19.33
C ILE A 17 -2.91 12.63 20.07
N CYS A 18 -2.14 12.41 21.14
CA CYS A 18 -2.32 11.26 22.02
C CYS A 18 -3.25 11.60 23.18
N GLN A 19 -4.23 10.74 23.43
CA GLN A 19 -5.12 10.81 24.58
C GLN A 19 -5.01 9.54 25.42
N ASP A 20 -4.64 9.73 26.67
CA ASP A 20 -4.56 8.70 27.70
C ASP A 20 -5.93 8.05 27.98
N LYS A 21 -5.95 6.73 28.20
CA LYS A 21 -7.14 5.95 28.55
C LYS A 21 -6.78 4.92 29.62
N ILE A 22 -7.78 4.41 30.33
CA ILE A 22 -7.55 3.39 31.36
C ILE A 22 -7.05 2.11 30.68
N GLY A 23 -5.76 1.79 30.86
CA GLY A 23 -5.09 0.61 30.32
C GLY A 23 -4.84 0.65 28.80
N ASP A 24 -4.95 1.81 28.15
CA ASP A 24 -4.74 1.98 26.70
C ASP A 24 -4.50 3.47 26.35
N TYR A 25 -4.30 3.79 25.08
CA TYR A 25 -4.27 5.16 24.57
C TYR A 25 -5.09 5.29 23.29
N ALA A 26 -5.42 6.52 22.92
CA ALA A 26 -6.07 6.86 21.66
C ALA A 26 -5.24 7.90 20.91
N CYS A 27 -4.85 7.58 19.68
CA CYS A 27 -4.24 8.56 18.78
C CYS A 27 -5.32 9.24 17.95
N TYR A 28 -5.20 10.55 17.72
CA TYR A 28 -6.00 11.28 16.75
C TYR A 28 -5.09 11.66 15.59
N CYS A 29 -5.30 11.01 14.45
CA CYS A 29 -4.45 11.09 13.28
C CYS A 29 -4.74 12.33 12.44
N PRO A 30 -3.69 12.92 11.85
CA PRO A 30 -3.86 13.97 10.84
C PRO A 30 -4.50 13.41 9.55
N PRO A 31 -4.97 14.29 8.66
CA PRO A 31 -5.43 13.90 7.33
C PRO A 31 -4.39 13.04 6.61
N LYS A 32 -4.88 12.07 5.85
CA LYS A 32 -4.11 11.07 5.11
C LYS A 32 -3.39 10.00 5.95
N HIS A 33 -3.58 10.01 7.28
CA HIS A 33 -3.00 9.02 8.18
C HIS A 33 -4.08 8.25 8.94
N VAL A 34 -3.91 6.94 9.07
CA VAL A 34 -4.80 6.00 9.76
C VAL A 34 -3.96 4.93 10.48
N GLY A 35 -4.61 4.06 11.25
CA GLY A 35 -3.94 3.07 12.11
C GLY A 35 -4.07 3.41 13.59
N LYS A 36 -3.79 2.43 14.48
CA LYS A 36 -3.90 2.63 15.93
C LYS A 36 -2.94 3.74 16.38
N ASN A 37 -1.82 3.85 15.68
CA ASN A 37 -0.71 4.76 15.92
C ASN A 37 -0.54 5.73 14.74
N CYS A 38 -1.52 5.90 13.84
CA CYS A 38 -1.43 6.76 12.66
C CYS A 38 -0.29 6.41 11.68
N GLU A 39 0.15 5.15 11.69
CA GLU A 39 1.31 4.62 10.97
C GLU A 39 1.03 4.29 9.49
N VAL A 40 -0.24 4.23 9.09
CA VAL A 40 -0.66 3.86 7.73
C VAL A 40 -1.06 5.10 6.95
N TYR A 41 -0.52 5.23 5.74
CA TYR A 41 -0.86 6.32 4.82
C TYR A 41 -2.05 5.94 3.93
N ASP A 42 -3.15 6.70 4.01
CA ASP A 42 -4.33 6.57 3.16
C ASP A 42 -4.69 7.95 2.61
N ARG A 43 -4.42 8.19 1.32
CA ARG A 43 -4.65 9.48 0.65
C ARG A 43 -6.08 10.01 0.75
N THR A 44 -7.06 9.15 1.01
CA THR A 44 -8.48 9.50 1.10
C THR A 44 -8.93 9.81 2.53
N SER A 45 -8.12 9.50 3.53
CA SER A 45 -8.46 9.73 4.93
C SER A 45 -8.50 11.21 5.26
N SER A 46 -9.60 11.65 5.89
CA SER A 46 -9.72 12.99 6.49
C SER A 46 -9.05 13.08 7.87
N GLY A 47 -8.43 12.01 8.37
CA GLY A 47 -7.90 11.91 9.73
C GLY A 47 -8.97 11.56 10.76
N GLY A 48 -8.62 11.65 12.05
CA GLY A 48 -9.53 11.36 13.17
C GLY A 48 -9.01 10.27 14.11
N LEU A 49 -9.90 9.64 14.87
CA LEU A 49 -9.50 8.63 15.88
C LEU A 49 -8.82 7.42 15.20
N GLY A 50 -7.56 7.20 15.54
CA GLY A 50 -6.74 6.07 15.15
C GLY A 50 -7.38 4.76 15.60
N ARG A 51 -7.65 3.90 14.64
CA ARG A 51 -8.22 2.56 14.86
C ARG A 51 -7.21 1.54 14.39
N PRO A 52 -7.06 0.40 15.10
CA PRO A 52 -6.27 -0.69 14.56
C PRO A 52 -6.82 -1.02 13.17
N VAL A 53 -5.96 -0.93 12.16
CA VAL A 53 -6.28 -1.48 10.85
C VAL A 53 -6.37 -2.97 11.09
N LYS A 54 -7.58 -3.48 11.34
CA LYS A 54 -7.81 -4.91 11.20
C LYS A 54 -7.32 -5.21 9.79
N PRO A 55 -6.36 -6.14 9.61
CA PRO A 55 -6.11 -6.64 8.28
C PRO A 55 -7.48 -7.11 7.81
N GLN A 56 -8.12 -6.39 6.90
CA GLN A 56 -9.34 -6.91 6.31
C GLN A 56 -8.88 -8.26 5.78
N GLN A 57 -9.48 -9.35 6.28
CA GLN A 57 -9.09 -10.73 5.99
C GLN A 57 -9.27 -11.11 4.51
N ASP A 58 -9.33 -10.10 3.64
CA ASP A 58 -9.48 -10.17 2.21
C ASP A 58 -8.53 -9.16 1.52
N PHE A 59 -7.36 -8.88 2.10
CA PHE A 59 -6.24 -8.22 1.39
C PHE A 59 -5.92 -8.95 0.08
N SER A 60 -6.08 -10.29 0.08
CA SER A 60 -6.00 -11.15 -1.09
C SER A 60 -6.99 -10.73 -2.18
N SER A 61 -8.24 -10.41 -1.85
CA SER A 61 -9.25 -9.93 -2.81
C SER A 61 -9.00 -8.51 -3.28
N PHE A 62 -8.55 -7.60 -2.40
CA PHE A 62 -8.18 -6.26 -2.85
C PHE A 62 -7.03 -6.32 -3.87
N TYR A 63 -5.96 -7.05 -3.54
CA TYR A 63 -4.81 -7.21 -4.42
C TYR A 63 -5.19 -7.95 -5.72
N ALA A 64 -6.02 -8.99 -5.64
CA ALA A 64 -6.53 -9.69 -6.82
C ALA A 64 -7.40 -8.78 -7.72
N ARG A 65 -8.25 -7.93 -7.13
CA ARG A 65 -9.06 -6.95 -7.87
C ARG A 65 -8.19 -5.86 -8.50
N ASP A 66 -7.17 -5.39 -7.80
CA ASP A 66 -6.23 -4.41 -8.33
C ASP A 66 -5.42 -4.99 -9.49
N LEU A 67 -4.90 -6.22 -9.33
CA LEU A 67 -4.23 -6.97 -10.39
C LEU A 67 -5.10 -7.14 -11.63
N GLU A 68 -6.38 -7.49 -11.45
CA GLU A 68 -7.30 -7.60 -12.58
C GLU A 68 -7.49 -6.26 -13.29
N LYS A 69 -7.65 -5.15 -12.55
CA LYS A 69 -7.73 -3.82 -13.16
C LYS A 69 -6.47 -3.46 -13.94
N GLN A 70 -5.29 -3.77 -13.40
CA GLN A 70 -4.02 -3.51 -14.08
C GLN A 70 -3.87 -4.37 -15.34
N ARG A 71 -4.32 -5.64 -15.32
CA ARG A 71 -4.39 -6.49 -16.53
C ARG A 71 -5.29 -5.87 -17.59
N GLN A 72 -6.46 -5.38 -17.22
CA GLN A 72 -7.36 -4.69 -18.16
C GLN A 72 -6.72 -3.43 -18.74
N GLN A 73 -5.99 -2.65 -17.91
CA GLN A 73 -5.25 -1.48 -18.38
C GLN A 73 -4.12 -1.86 -19.35
N CYS A 74 -3.44 -2.98 -19.09
CA CYS A 74 -2.42 -3.53 -19.98
C CYS A 74 -2.96 -3.78 -21.39
N ILE A 75 -4.12 -4.45 -21.48
CA ILE A 75 -4.80 -4.71 -22.75
C ILE A 75 -5.24 -3.40 -23.40
N ARG A 76 -5.80 -2.46 -22.62
CA ARG A 76 -6.25 -1.15 -23.12
C ARG A 76 -5.11 -0.33 -23.73
N ASN A 77 -3.90 -0.42 -23.17
CA ASN A 77 -2.71 0.27 -23.66
C ASN A 77 -2.07 -0.42 -24.88
N ASN A 78 -2.67 -1.52 -25.37
CA ASN A 78 -2.16 -2.36 -26.45
C ASN A 78 -0.74 -2.93 -26.16
N CYS A 79 -0.39 -3.12 -24.88
CA CYS A 79 0.90 -3.67 -24.48
C CYS A 79 1.23 -5.05 -25.08
N PRO A 80 0.27 -5.95 -25.38
CA PRO A 80 0.58 -7.20 -26.08
C PRO A 80 1.24 -7.04 -27.45
N LEU A 81 1.02 -5.90 -28.13
CA LEU A 81 1.65 -5.60 -29.44
C LEU A 81 2.99 -4.87 -29.29
N LYS A 82 3.30 -4.39 -28.09
CA LYS A 82 4.50 -3.61 -27.78
C LYS A 82 5.58 -4.47 -27.11
N ARG A 83 5.18 -5.40 -26.23
CA ARG A 83 6.11 -6.24 -25.46
C ARG A 83 7.15 -6.99 -26.32
N GLY A 84 8.38 -7.07 -25.82
CA GLY A 84 9.49 -7.79 -26.44
C GLY A 84 10.05 -7.11 -27.70
N ASN A 85 9.85 -5.80 -27.84
CA ASN A 85 10.32 -4.99 -28.96
C ASN A 85 11.69 -4.32 -28.67
N MET A 86 12.33 -4.63 -27.53
CA MET A 86 13.60 -4.05 -27.05
C MET A 86 13.53 -2.55 -26.71
N ARG A 87 12.32 -2.00 -26.59
CA ARG A 87 12.07 -0.62 -26.16
C ARG A 87 11.13 -0.68 -24.97
N CYS A 88 11.53 -0.09 -23.87
CA CYS A 88 10.65 0.04 -22.73
C CYS A 88 9.52 1.05 -23.03
N ASP A 89 8.29 0.56 -23.20
CA ASP A 89 7.06 1.36 -23.19
C ASP A 89 6.61 1.59 -21.73
N GLU A 90 6.79 2.81 -21.23
CA GLU A 90 6.59 3.14 -19.81
C GLU A 90 5.17 2.83 -19.31
N GLU A 91 4.15 2.99 -20.16
CA GLU A 91 2.76 2.65 -19.84
C GLU A 91 2.50 1.13 -19.72
N CYS A 92 3.44 0.32 -20.21
CA CYS A 92 3.46 -1.14 -20.12
C CYS A 92 4.43 -1.64 -19.03
N ASN A 93 5.18 -0.75 -18.37
CA ASN A 93 6.09 -1.07 -17.28
C ASN A 93 5.35 -1.32 -15.94
N THR A 94 4.45 -2.30 -15.95
CA THR A 94 3.73 -2.76 -14.77
C THR A 94 3.87 -4.25 -14.61
N TYR A 95 3.77 -4.76 -13.39
CA TYR A 95 3.88 -6.20 -13.14
C TYR A 95 2.77 -6.99 -13.87
N ALA A 96 1.58 -6.40 -14.04
CA ALA A 96 0.47 -7.00 -14.77
C ALA A 96 0.72 -7.13 -16.28
N CYS A 97 1.72 -6.41 -16.82
CA CYS A 97 2.17 -6.46 -18.21
C CYS A 97 3.52 -7.18 -18.40
N ASP A 98 4.00 -7.93 -17.40
CA ASP A 98 5.33 -8.53 -17.38
C ASP A 98 6.45 -7.51 -17.64
N PHE A 99 6.29 -6.28 -17.15
CA PHE A 99 7.26 -5.19 -17.36
C PHE A 99 7.61 -4.98 -18.84
N ASP A 100 6.56 -4.90 -19.68
CA ASP A 100 6.65 -4.81 -21.13
C ASP A 100 7.37 -6.00 -21.79
N GLY A 101 7.05 -7.22 -21.32
CA GLY A 101 7.74 -8.43 -21.78
C GLY A 101 9.22 -8.46 -21.39
N ASN A 102 9.57 -7.81 -20.29
CA ASN A 102 10.90 -7.58 -19.74
C ASN A 102 11.74 -6.52 -20.46
N ASP A 103 11.19 -5.78 -21.44
CA ASP A 103 11.93 -4.68 -22.09
C ASP A 103 12.28 -3.56 -21.09
N CYS A 104 11.45 -3.36 -20.07
CA CYS A 104 11.69 -2.40 -19.00
C CYS A 104 12.51 -2.95 -17.82
N SER A 105 12.87 -4.23 -17.85
CA SER A 105 13.59 -4.90 -16.77
C SER A 105 14.88 -5.55 -17.26
N LEU A 106 15.54 -4.95 -18.26
CA LEU A 106 16.82 -5.43 -18.82
C LEU A 106 16.74 -6.87 -19.38
N GLY A 107 15.56 -7.28 -19.86
CA GLY A 107 15.33 -8.61 -20.41
C GLY A 107 15.23 -9.74 -19.37
N ILE A 108 15.17 -9.41 -18.08
CA ILE A 108 15.05 -10.39 -16.99
C ILE A 108 13.74 -10.22 -16.23
N ASN A 109 13.25 -11.28 -15.59
CA ASN A 109 12.22 -11.20 -14.56
C ASN A 109 12.91 -11.25 -13.18
N PRO A 110 13.03 -10.12 -12.45
CA PRO A 110 13.71 -10.08 -11.15
C PRO A 110 13.05 -10.97 -10.09
N TRP A 111 11.78 -11.34 -10.26
CA TRP A 111 11.00 -12.11 -9.30
C TRP A 111 10.75 -13.56 -9.72
N ALA A 112 11.44 -14.07 -10.75
CA ALA A 112 11.25 -15.43 -11.24
C ALA A 112 11.39 -16.51 -10.15
N ASN A 113 12.23 -16.26 -9.12
CA ASN A 113 12.49 -17.17 -8.01
C ASN A 113 11.88 -16.69 -6.67
N CYS A 114 10.97 -15.71 -6.70
CA CYS A 114 10.33 -15.22 -5.47
C CYS A 114 9.41 -16.31 -4.91
N THR A 115 9.55 -16.61 -3.61
CA THR A 115 8.75 -17.62 -2.88
C THR A 115 7.90 -17.01 -1.77
N ALA A 116 7.81 -15.67 -1.73
CA ALA A 116 6.97 -14.98 -0.76
C ALA A 116 5.50 -15.45 -0.90
N PRO A 117 4.83 -15.78 0.22
CA PRO A 117 3.44 -16.26 0.22
C PRO A 117 2.42 -15.15 -0.10
#